data_AF-A0A523J972-F1
#
_entry.id   AF-A0A523J972-F1
#
_cell.length_a   1.000
_cell.length_b   1.000
_cell.length_c   1.000
_cell.angle_alpha   90.00
_cell.angle_beta   90.00
_cell.angle_gamma   90.00
#
_symmetry.space_group_name_H-M   'P 1'
#
loop_
_entity.id
_entity.type
_entity.pdbx_description
1 polymer ?
#
loop_
_entity_poly.entity_id
_entity_poly.type
_entity_poly.pdbx_seq_one_letter_code
_entity_poly.pdbx_strand_id
1 'polypeptide(L)'
;MLNLNNLIIAAGLIQLLILIAASQVPKVTNWKKNLSSSDPFFKSLVWTYGFFICLTVLSIALFSIFKSELLTNGNQAGKYICGFISIFWFARLFIQSFIFKTPEFLKTGPMKFGYNTLTLAFLYLTITYGLAVFV
;
A
#
# COMPACT_ATOMS: atom_id res chain seq x y z
N MET A 1 -22.92 -1.19 -14.47
CA MET A 1 -21.92 -0.26 -15.05
C MET A 1 -20.85 -0.01 -14.00
N LEU A 2 -19.58 -0.30 -14.28
CA LEU A 2 -18.47 -0.04 -13.33
C LEU A 2 -18.29 1.48 -13.20
N ASN A 3 -18.71 2.05 -12.08
CA ASN A 3 -18.52 3.46 -11.77
C ASN A 3 -17.13 3.64 -11.11
N LEU A 4 -16.34 4.61 -11.59
CA LEU A 4 -15.01 4.93 -11.04
C LEU A 4 -15.06 5.19 -9.53
N ASN A 5 -16.16 5.79 -9.04
CA ASN A 5 -16.40 5.99 -7.62
C ASN A 5 -16.35 4.67 -6.83
N ASN A 6 -17.04 3.62 -7.33
CA ASN A 6 -17.03 2.30 -6.69
C ASN A 6 -15.64 1.66 -6.69
N LEU A 7 -14.84 1.90 -7.74
CA LEU A 7 -13.45 1.42 -7.78
C LEU A 7 -12.59 2.10 -6.73
N ILE A 8 -12.76 3.41 -6.52
CA ILE A 8 -12.03 4.17 -5.50
C ILE A 8 -12.45 3.72 -4.08
N ILE A 9 -13.73 3.44 -3.85
CA ILE A 9 -14.19 2.88 -2.57
C ILE A 9 -13.56 1.50 -2.32
N ALA A 10 -13.55 0.63 -3.33
CA ALA A 10 -12.91 -0.68 -3.25
C ALA A 10 -11.39 -0.55 -3.00
N ALA A 11 -10.72 0.40 -3.64
CA ALA A 11 -9.32 0.74 -3.38
C ALA A 11 -9.10 1.11 -1.90
N GLY A 12 -9.99 1.92 -1.32
CA GLY A 12 -9.95 2.25 0.10
C GLY A 12 -10.05 1.02 1.01
N LEU A 13 -10.96 0.09 0.72
CA LEU A 13 -11.09 -1.16 1.47
C LEU A 13 -9.85 -2.06 1.35
N ILE A 14 -9.28 -2.16 0.14
CA ILE A 14 -8.05 -2.92 -0.12
C ILE A 14 -6.89 -2.35 0.71
N GLN A 15 -6.79 -1.03 0.82
CA GLN A 15 -5.75 -0.40 1.64
C GLN A 15 -5.90 -0.71 3.14
N LEU A 16 -7.12 -0.83 3.66
CA LEU A 16 -7.34 -1.30 5.04
C LEU A 16 -6.87 -2.75 5.22
N LEU A 17 -7.12 -3.62 4.23
CA LEU A 17 -6.60 -5.00 4.25
C LEU A 17 -5.07 -5.03 4.20
N ILE A 18 -4.44 -4.12 3.44
CA ILE A 18 -2.98 -3.96 3.41
C ILE A 18 -2.45 -3.56 4.79
N LEU A 19 -3.13 -2.68 5.54
CA LEU A 19 -2.73 -2.33 6.91
C LEU A 19 -2.77 -3.53 7.85
N ILE A 20 -3.80 -4.38 7.73
CA ILE A 20 -3.89 -5.63 8.50
C ILE A 20 -2.69 -6.51 8.16
N ALA A 21 -2.38 -6.70 6.88
CA ALA A 21 -1.21 -7.46 6.45
C ALA A 21 0.11 -6.83 6.95
N ALA A 22 0.23 -5.49 6.92
CA ALA A 22 1.41 -4.77 7.38
C ALA A 22 1.67 -4.98 8.88
N SER A 23 0.61 -5.04 9.70
CA SER A 23 0.72 -5.31 11.15
C SER A 23 1.31 -6.69 11.49
N GLN A 24 1.27 -7.62 10.54
CA GLN A 24 1.80 -8.98 10.70
C GLN A 24 3.29 -9.08 10.36
N VAL A 25 3.83 -8.12 9.58
CA VAL A 25 5.22 -8.13 9.11
C VAL A 25 6.24 -8.30 10.24
N PRO A 26 6.15 -7.60 11.39
CA PRO A 26 7.12 -7.76 12.47
C PRO A 26 7.19 -9.20 13.03
N LYS A 27 6.05 -9.90 13.04
CA LYS A 27 5.95 -11.29 13.49
C LYS A 27 6.49 -12.25 12.44
N VAL A 28 6.02 -12.13 11.20
CA VAL A 28 6.37 -13.04 10.09
C VAL A 28 7.86 -12.99 9.77
N THR A 29 8.47 -11.82 9.87
CA THR A 29 9.90 -11.62 9.59
C THR A 29 10.76 -11.62 10.86
N ASN A 30 10.23 -12.06 12.00
CA ASN A 30 10.95 -12.19 13.27
C ASN A 30 11.79 -10.96 13.62
N TRP A 31 11.21 -9.75 13.56
CA TRP A 31 11.91 -8.49 13.82
C TRP A 31 12.67 -8.51 15.14
N LYS A 32 12.12 -9.13 16.19
CA LYS A 32 12.81 -9.27 17.48
C LYS A 32 14.17 -9.96 17.36
N LYS A 33 14.30 -10.97 16.48
CA LYS A 33 15.55 -11.70 16.22
C LYS A 33 16.41 -10.99 15.19
N ASN A 34 15.80 -10.50 14.10
CA ASN A 34 16.54 -9.95 12.96
C ASN A 34 17.01 -8.51 13.17
N LEU A 35 16.35 -7.76 14.06
CA LEU A 35 16.78 -6.44 14.48
C LEU A 35 17.50 -6.47 15.83
N SER A 36 17.64 -7.60 16.55
CA SER A 36 18.26 -7.56 17.89
C SER A 36 19.70 -7.02 17.86
N SER A 37 20.46 -7.39 16.83
CA SER A 37 21.86 -7.00 16.60
C SER A 37 22.04 -5.60 16.00
N SER A 38 20.97 -4.91 15.61
CA SER A 38 21.08 -3.56 15.07
C SER A 38 21.12 -2.49 16.17
N ASP A 39 21.78 -1.37 15.83
CA ASP A 39 21.86 -0.20 16.71
C ASP A 39 20.45 0.29 17.12
N PRO A 40 20.23 0.73 18.37
CA PRO A 40 18.96 1.27 18.83
C PRO A 40 18.37 2.36 17.93
N PHE A 41 19.20 3.20 17.31
CA PHE A 41 18.76 4.23 16.37
C PHE A 41 18.06 3.63 15.14
N PHE A 42 18.65 2.60 14.53
CA PHE A 42 18.06 1.95 13.36
C PHE A 42 16.74 1.25 13.68
N LYS A 43 16.60 0.68 14.89
CA LYS A 43 15.33 0.10 15.36
C LYS A 43 14.23 1.15 15.41
N SER A 44 14.52 2.30 16.03
CA SER A 44 13.60 3.43 16.11
C SER A 44 13.22 3.94 14.72
N LEU A 45 14.19 4.05 13.81
CA LEU A 45 13.96 4.52 12.45
C LEU A 45 12.96 3.64 11.67
N VAL A 46 13.13 2.31 11.76
CA VAL A 46 12.20 1.35 11.13
C VAL A 46 10.78 1.50 11.68
N TRP A 47 10.63 1.68 13.00
CA TRP A 47 9.33 1.91 13.63
C TRP A 47 8.71 3.25 13.24
N THR A 48 9.49 4.33 13.22
CA THR A 48 9.02 5.66 12.82
C THR A 48 8.52 5.65 11.37
N TYR A 49 9.29 5.09 10.43
CA TYR A 49 8.86 4.99 9.04
C TYR A 49 7.67 4.05 8.87
N GLY A 50 7.64 2.92 9.58
CA GLY A 50 6.48 2.02 9.59
C GLY A 50 5.21 2.73 10.04
N PHE A 51 5.30 3.51 11.12
CA PHE A 51 4.17 4.29 11.64
C PHE A 51 3.70 5.36 10.64
N PHE A 52 4.61 6.12 10.04
CA PHE A 52 4.26 7.12 9.02
C PHE A 52 3.59 6.49 7.81
N ILE A 53 4.12 5.38 7.30
CA ILE A 53 3.51 4.65 6.17
C ILE A 53 2.10 4.18 6.53
N CYS A 54 1.91 3.58 7.71
CA CYS A 54 0.60 3.13 8.16
C CYS A 54 -0.40 4.29 8.26
N LEU A 55 0.02 5.43 8.80
CA LEU A 55 -0.83 6.63 8.90
C LEU A 55 -1.22 7.14 7.51
N THR A 56 -0.26 7.26 6.59
CA THR A 56 -0.52 7.69 5.21
C THR A 56 -1.50 6.75 4.51
N VAL A 57 -1.29 5.44 4.58
CA VAL A 57 -2.18 4.45 3.95
C VAL A 57 -3.58 4.48 4.57
N LEU A 58 -3.67 4.66 5.89
CA LEU A 58 -4.96 4.83 6.59
C LEU A 58 -5.68 6.09 6.12
N SER A 59 -4.99 7.23 6.04
CA SER A 59 -5.57 8.48 5.55
C SER A 59 -6.10 8.35 4.12
N ILE A 60 -5.31 7.75 3.22
CA ILE A 60 -5.75 7.53 1.83
C ILE A 60 -6.98 6.59 1.80
N ALA A 61 -6.99 5.56 2.64
CA ALA A 61 -8.09 4.59 2.69
C ALA A 61 -9.40 5.26 3.11
N LEU A 62 -9.36 6.03 4.21
CA LEU A 62 -10.52 6.78 4.71
C LEU A 62 -10.99 7.81 3.67
N PHE A 63 -10.06 8.54 3.04
CA PHE A 63 -10.42 9.52 2.02
C PHE A 63 -11.10 8.86 0.81
N SER A 64 -10.64 7.67 0.42
CA SER A 64 -11.22 6.92 -0.70
C SER A 64 -12.58 6.31 -0.38
N ILE A 65 -12.85 5.96 0.88
CA ILE A 65 -14.15 5.42 1.30
C ILE A 65 -15.18 6.54 1.49
N PHE A 66 -14.79 7.63 2.17
CA PHE A 66 -15.72 8.67 2.59
C PHE A 66 -15.80 9.88 1.66
N LYS A 67 -14.79 10.07 0.79
CA LYS A 67 -14.66 11.24 -0.12
C LYS A 67 -14.30 10.83 -1.55
N SER A 68 -14.74 9.64 -1.98
CA SER A 68 -14.53 9.15 -3.35
C SER A 68 -15.05 10.08 -4.44
N GLU A 69 -16.17 10.79 -4.20
CA GLU A 69 -16.71 11.77 -5.15
C GLU A 69 -15.74 12.93 -5.38
N LEU A 70 -15.06 13.40 -4.34
CA LEU A 70 -14.05 14.47 -4.46
C LEU A 70 -12.84 14.01 -5.29
N LEU A 71 -12.55 12.71 -5.30
CA LEU A 71 -11.47 12.10 -6.08
C LEU A 71 -11.85 11.81 -7.53
N THR A 72 -13.15 11.79 -7.85
CA THR A 72 -13.66 11.27 -9.14
C THR A 72 -14.51 12.27 -9.94
N ASN A 73 -14.84 13.43 -9.38
CA ASN A 73 -15.63 14.47 -10.04
C ASN A 73 -14.86 15.34 -11.05
N GLY A 74 -13.62 14.97 -11.40
CA GLY A 74 -12.79 15.67 -12.40
C GLY A 74 -12.15 16.98 -11.95
N ASN A 75 -12.29 17.37 -10.68
CA ASN A 75 -11.66 18.57 -10.16
C ASN A 75 -10.11 18.43 -10.08
N GLN A 76 -9.41 19.55 -10.14
CA GLN A 76 -7.95 19.58 -10.19
C GLN A 76 -7.28 19.02 -8.92
N ALA A 77 -7.87 19.24 -7.74
CA ALA A 77 -7.35 18.68 -6.49
C ALA A 77 -7.48 17.15 -6.46
N GLY A 78 -8.60 16.60 -6.91
CA GLY A 78 -8.82 15.16 -7.07
C GLY A 78 -7.77 14.53 -7.98
N LYS A 79 -7.49 15.15 -9.13
CA LYS A 79 -6.44 14.69 -10.07
C LYS A 79 -5.05 14.66 -9.44
N TYR A 80 -4.66 15.69 -8.70
CA TYR A 80 -3.35 15.70 -8.02
C TYR A 80 -3.25 14.68 -6.90
N ILE A 81 -4.31 14.53 -6.10
CA ILE A 81 -4.35 13.53 -5.02
C ILE A 81 -4.28 12.11 -5.61
N CYS A 82 -5.10 11.80 -6.61
CA CYS A 82 -5.07 10.52 -7.30
C CYS A 82 -3.72 10.25 -7.98
N GLY A 83 -3.13 11.26 -8.63
CA GLY A 83 -1.79 11.15 -9.22
C GLY A 83 -0.72 10.81 -8.18
N PHE A 84 -0.73 11.51 -7.04
CA PHE A 84 0.18 11.20 -5.92
C PHE A 84 0.00 9.77 -5.40
N ILE A 85 -1.25 9.34 -5.18
CA ILE A 85 -1.54 7.98 -4.68
C ILE A 85 -1.10 6.91 -5.70
N SER A 86 -1.33 7.15 -6.99
CA SER A 86 -0.90 6.25 -8.07
C SER A 86 0.63 6.10 -8.08
N ILE A 87 1.37 7.21 -7.98
CA ILE A 87 2.85 7.18 -7.91
C ILE A 87 3.33 6.47 -6.64
N PHE A 88 2.69 6.71 -5.48
CA PHE A 88 3.02 6.05 -4.23
C PHE A 88 2.93 4.52 -4.34
N TRP A 89 1.80 4.01 -4.87
CA TRP A 89 1.62 2.57 -5.04
C TRP A 89 2.46 1.99 -6.17
N PHE A 90 2.70 2.74 -7.25
CA PHE A 90 3.61 2.34 -8.30
C PHE A 90 5.03 2.17 -7.78
N ALA A 91 5.53 3.14 -7.00
CA ALA A 91 6.85 3.05 -6.38
C ALA A 91 6.92 1.82 -5.46
N ARG A 92 5.87 1.57 -4.66
CA ARG A 92 5.81 0.39 -3.79
C ARG A 92 5.83 -0.93 -4.58
N LEU A 93 5.13 -1.00 -5.71
CA LEU A 93 5.11 -2.15 -6.62
C LEU A 93 6.48 -2.33 -7.29
N PHE A 94 7.07 -1.25 -7.79
CA PHE A 94 8.39 -1.24 -8.43
C PHE A 94 9.48 -1.76 -7.48
N ILE A 95 9.55 -1.23 -6.26
CA ILE A 95 10.51 -1.66 -5.24
C ILE A 95 10.34 -3.17 -4.95
N GLN A 96 9.11 -3.64 -4.85
CA GLN A 96 8.82 -5.06 -4.62
C GLN A 96 9.27 -5.99 -5.74
N SER A 97 9.08 -5.56 -6.99
CA SER A 97 9.34 -6.38 -8.17
C SER A 97 10.82 -6.36 -8.58
N PHE A 98 11.50 -5.22 -8.42
CA PHE A 98 12.83 -5.02 -8.99
C PHE A 98 13.94 -4.86 -7.96
N ILE A 99 13.65 -4.35 -6.76
CA ILE A 99 14.68 -4.06 -5.73
C ILE A 99 14.75 -5.17 -4.69
N PHE A 100 13.60 -5.64 -4.21
CA PHE A 100 13.56 -6.74 -3.26
C PHE A 100 13.85 -8.06 -3.97
N LYS A 101 15.11 -8.51 -3.91
CA LYS A 101 15.50 -9.87 -4.32
C LYS A 101 14.66 -10.87 -3.54
N THR A 102 14.07 -11.83 -4.26
CA THR A 102 13.06 -12.79 -3.78
C THR A 102 13.40 -13.24 -2.37
N PRO A 103 12.65 -12.78 -1.35
CA PRO A 103 13.12 -12.94 0.00
C PRO A 103 13.01 -14.41 0.43
N GLU A 104 14.02 -14.90 1.15
CA GLU A 104 14.13 -16.30 1.60
C GLU A 104 12.90 -16.81 2.37
N PHE A 105 12.04 -15.90 2.82
CA PHE A 105 10.78 -16.21 3.49
C PHE A 105 9.69 -16.75 2.54
N LEU A 106 9.79 -16.60 1.22
CA LEU A 106 8.79 -17.08 0.23
C LEU A 106 8.83 -18.60 -0.03
N LYS A 107 9.33 -19.39 0.91
CA LYS A 107 9.49 -20.85 0.76
C LYS A 107 8.17 -21.61 0.93
N THR A 108 7.18 -21.04 1.63
CA THR A 108 5.90 -21.71 1.92
C THR A 108 4.77 -21.22 0.99
N GLY A 109 3.83 -22.11 0.67
CA GLY A 109 2.66 -21.79 -0.17
C GLY A 109 1.86 -20.55 0.27
N PRO A 110 1.53 -20.40 1.56
CA PRO A 110 0.80 -19.22 2.06
C PRO A 110 1.54 -17.89 1.85
N MET A 111 2.88 -17.88 1.97
CA MET A 111 3.68 -16.66 1.79
C MET A 111 3.76 -16.25 0.32
N LYS A 112 3.81 -17.22 -0.61
CA LYS A 112 3.69 -16.96 -2.05
C LYS A 112 2.31 -16.39 -2.39
N PHE A 113 1.24 -16.97 -1.84
CA PHE A 113 -0.11 -16.45 -2.03
C PHE A 113 -0.25 -15.02 -1.53
N GLY A 114 0.24 -14.72 -0.32
CA GLY A 114 0.24 -13.36 0.22
C GLY A 114 1.00 -12.36 -0.66
N TYR A 115 2.17 -12.74 -1.17
CA TYR A 115 2.97 -11.90 -2.07
C TYR A 115 2.24 -11.60 -3.38
N ASN A 116 1.64 -12.61 -4.01
CA ASN A 116 0.90 -12.43 -5.25
C ASN A 116 -0.36 -11.57 -5.03
N THR A 117 -1.09 -11.82 -3.94
CA THR A 117 -2.28 -11.02 -3.58
C THR A 117 -1.93 -9.56 -3.32
N LEU A 118 -0.83 -9.29 -2.60
CA LEU A 118 -0.33 -7.92 -2.40
C LEU A 118 0.11 -7.27 -3.72
N THR A 119 0.75 -8.03 -4.61
CA THR A 119 1.15 -7.53 -5.93
C THR A 119 -0.07 -7.10 -6.76
N LEU A 120 -1.12 -7.93 -6.78
CA LEU A 120 -2.38 -7.60 -7.45
C LEU A 120 -3.07 -6.39 -6.81
N ALA A 121 -3.03 -6.29 -5.47
CA ALA A 121 -3.55 -5.13 -4.76
C ALA A 121 -2.83 -3.84 -5.17
N PHE A 122 -1.49 -3.82 -5.16
CA PHE A 122 -0.72 -2.63 -5.55
C PHE A 122 -0.93 -2.26 -7.01
N LEU A 123 -1.03 -3.25 -7.90
CA LEU A 123 -1.35 -3.02 -9.31
C LEU A 123 -2.74 -2.39 -9.46
N TYR A 124 -3.74 -2.95 -8.78
CA TYR A 124 -5.10 -2.42 -8.77
C TYR A 124 -5.15 -0.97 -8.29
N LEU A 125 -4.48 -0.65 -7.18
CA LEU A 125 -4.43 0.71 -6.64
C LEU A 125 -3.74 1.66 -7.63
N THR A 126 -2.58 1.28 -8.16
CA THR A 126 -1.83 2.09 -9.14
C THR A 126 -2.69 2.46 -10.34
N ILE A 127 -3.35 1.46 -10.95
CA ILE A 127 -4.20 1.64 -12.13
C ILE A 127 -5.45 2.45 -11.77
N THR A 128 -6.14 2.13 -10.69
CA THR A 128 -7.42 2.77 -10.33
C THR A 128 -7.25 4.26 -10.08
N TYR A 129 -6.26 4.66 -9.27
CA TYR A 129 -5.97 6.07 -9.05
C TYR A 129 -5.37 6.74 -10.28
N GLY A 130 -4.58 6.00 -11.09
CA GLY A 130 -4.05 6.52 -12.36
C GLY A 130 -5.14 6.86 -13.36
N LEU A 131 -6.17 6.01 -13.49
CA LEU A 131 -7.34 6.26 -14.32
C LEU A 131 -8.14 7.48 -13.85
N ALA A 132 -8.26 7.67 -12.53
CA ALA A 132 -8.95 8.82 -11.95
C ALA A 132 -8.28 10.17 -12.25
N VAL A 133 -7.02 10.19 -12.71
CA VAL A 133 -6.35 11.43 -13.17
C VAL A 133 -6.92 11.93 -14.50
N PHE A 134 -7.40 11.02 -15.34
CA PHE A 134 -7.83 11.34 -16.72
C PHE A 134 -9.33 11.59 -16.87
N VAL A 135 -10.10 11.40 -15.79
CA VAL A 135 -11.50 11.83 -15.69
C VAL A 135 -11.51 13.25 -15.17
#